data_AF-A0A1M6N3G5-F1
#
_entry.id   AF-A0A1M6N3G5-F1
#
_cell.length_a   1.000
_cell.length_b   1.000
_cell.length_c   1.000
_cell.angle_alpha   90.00
_cell.angle_beta   90.00
_cell.angle_gamma   90.00
#
_symmetry.space_group_name_H-M   'P 1'
#
loop_
_entity.id
_entity.type
_entity.pdbx_description
1 polymer ?
#
loop_
_entity_poly.entity_id
_entity_poly.type
_entity_poly.pdbx_seq_one_letter_code
_entity_poly.pdbx_strand_id
1 'polypeptide(L)'
;MEVTNYSSRTVWIHWVSAGLIFALIYTGINMEHGAHDLQKFNLYRIHFVMGVTVFVLTIMRILALMQDPRPAPLQPKKSFHQRFITFVHYGFYIVILWMCISGISSLFLEGIILALRSGDFADLPEISKDGFHPIMMSHHIVAKFVFLLLIFHVTGYFVHLIRNRENTLKRIWFK
;
A
#
# COMPACT_ATOMS: atom_id res chain seq x y z
N MET A 1 -2.35 7.01 32.67
CA MET A 1 -3.16 5.89 32.12
C MET A 1 -2.41 5.33 30.93
N GLU A 2 -2.22 4.01 30.86
CA GLU A 2 -1.57 3.41 29.68
C GLU A 2 -2.48 3.55 28.45
N VAL A 3 -1.88 3.98 27.34
CA VAL A 3 -2.60 4.05 26.06
C VAL A 3 -2.73 2.63 25.53
N THR A 4 -3.96 2.15 25.39
CA THR A 4 -4.25 0.77 24.94
C THR A 4 -4.61 0.69 23.47
N ASN A 5 -5.06 1.80 22.88
CA ASN A 5 -5.54 1.89 21.50
C ASN A 5 -4.87 3.05 20.75
N TYR A 6 -4.79 2.93 19.42
CA TYR A 6 -4.33 4.02 18.56
C TYR A 6 -5.33 5.18 18.53
N SER A 7 -4.87 6.37 18.10
CA SER A 7 -5.72 7.54 17.89
C SER A 7 -6.78 7.27 16.82
N SER A 8 -7.96 7.91 16.93
CA SER A 8 -9.05 7.74 15.96
C SER A 8 -8.61 8.07 14.52
N ARG A 9 -7.82 9.13 14.34
CA ARG A 9 -7.21 9.47 13.05
C ARG A 9 -6.32 8.35 12.50
N THR A 10 -5.47 7.73 13.33
CA THR A 10 -4.62 6.61 12.91
C THR A 10 -5.46 5.40 12.49
N VAL A 11 -6.55 5.12 13.21
CA VAL A 11 -7.50 4.05 12.88
C VAL A 11 -8.17 4.29 11.54
N TRP A 12 -8.72 5.49 11.31
CA TRP A 12 -9.33 5.86 10.03
C TRP A 12 -8.35 5.75 8.87
N ILE A 13 -7.17 6.35 9.01
CA ILE A 13 -6.12 6.27 7.98
C ILE A 13 -5.75 4.80 7.71
N HIS A 14 -5.66 3.96 8.75
CA HIS A 14 -5.34 2.54 8.57
C HIS A 14 -6.38 1.82 7.71
N TRP A 15 -7.66 1.88 8.07
CA TRP A 15 -8.70 1.11 7.39
C TRP A 15 -9.05 1.65 6.00
N VAL A 16 -9.03 2.98 5.84
CA VAL A 16 -9.21 3.59 4.52
C VAL A 16 -8.05 3.21 3.59
N SER A 17 -6.80 3.32 4.06
CA SER A 17 -5.66 2.87 3.27
C SER A 17 -5.72 1.37 2.96
N ALA A 18 -6.13 0.53 3.91
CA ALA A 18 -6.27 -0.91 3.67
C ALA A 18 -7.26 -1.20 2.54
N GLY A 19 -8.46 -0.60 2.57
CA GLY A 19 -9.46 -0.74 1.51
C GLY A 19 -8.93 -0.26 0.15
N LEU A 20 -8.27 0.90 0.11
CA LEU A 20 -7.67 1.43 -1.11
C LEU A 20 -6.53 0.54 -1.64
N ILE A 21 -5.70 -0.04 -0.77
CA ILE A 21 -4.62 -0.95 -1.18
C ILE A 21 -5.19 -2.23 -1.82
N PHE A 22 -6.28 -2.79 -1.28
CA PHE A 22 -6.97 -3.92 -1.93
C PHE A 22 -7.53 -3.53 -3.31
N ALA A 23 -8.12 -2.34 -3.44
CA ALA A 23 -8.59 -1.84 -4.73
C ALA A 23 -7.42 -1.57 -5.71
N LEU A 24 -6.28 -1.07 -5.24
CA LEU A 24 -5.07 -0.89 -6.03
C LEU A 24 -4.48 -2.21 -6.52
N ILE A 25 -4.46 -3.24 -5.66
CA ILE A 25 -4.07 -4.60 -6.05
C ILE A 25 -4.98 -5.11 -7.18
N TYR A 26 -6.30 -5.01 -6.98
CA TYR A 26 -7.27 -5.45 -7.97
C TYR A 26 -7.08 -4.73 -9.31
N THR A 27 -7.04 -3.40 -9.30
CA THR A 27 -6.87 -2.59 -10.51
C THR A 27 -5.51 -2.83 -11.17
N GLY A 28 -4.43 -2.96 -10.41
CA GLY A 28 -3.09 -3.27 -10.92
C GLY A 28 -3.04 -4.57 -11.72
N ILE A 29 -3.59 -5.66 -11.15
CA ILE A 29 -3.67 -6.97 -11.83
C ILE A 29 -4.49 -6.88 -13.11
N ASN A 30 -5.64 -6.18 -13.09
CA ASN A 30 -6.50 -6.06 -14.26
C ASN A 30 -5.89 -5.18 -15.36
N MET A 31 -5.08 -4.18 -15.03
CA MET A 31 -4.33 -3.40 -16.03
C MET A 31 -3.23 -4.25 -16.70
N GLU A 32 -2.55 -5.09 -15.92
CA GLU A 32 -1.47 -5.95 -16.41
C GLU A 32 -1.97 -6.97 -17.43
N HIS A 33 -3.12 -7.60 -17.16
CA HIS A 33 -3.67 -8.69 -17.99
C HIS A 33 -4.81 -8.26 -18.93
N GLY A 34 -5.29 -7.02 -18.81
CA GLY A 34 -6.40 -6.50 -19.60
C GLY A 34 -6.01 -6.20 -21.05
N ALA A 35 -7.00 -6.26 -21.94
CA ALA A 35 -6.87 -5.83 -23.32
C ALA A 35 -6.51 -4.34 -23.42
N HIS A 36 -5.91 -3.93 -24.53
CA HIS A 36 -5.65 -2.52 -24.81
C HIS A 36 -6.95 -1.85 -25.27
N ASP A 37 -7.71 -1.35 -24.32
CA ASP A 37 -9.04 -0.77 -24.56
C ASP A 37 -9.39 0.34 -23.55
N LEU A 38 -10.60 0.89 -23.71
CA LEU A 38 -11.15 1.92 -22.82
C LEU A 38 -11.25 1.45 -21.36
N GLN A 39 -11.47 0.15 -21.10
CA GLN A 39 -11.53 -0.37 -19.75
C GLN A 39 -10.17 -0.28 -19.07
N LYS A 40 -9.09 -0.72 -19.73
CA LYS A 40 -7.72 -0.60 -19.22
C LYS A 40 -7.33 0.86 -18.98
N PHE A 41 -7.69 1.75 -19.89
CA PHE A 41 -7.48 3.19 -19.71
C PHE A 41 -8.18 3.74 -18.46
N ASN A 42 -9.45 3.38 -18.25
CA ASN A 42 -10.19 3.79 -17.05
C ASN A 42 -9.58 3.19 -15.77
N LEU A 43 -9.05 1.96 -15.82
CA LEU A 43 -8.32 1.37 -14.71
C LEU A 43 -7.07 2.18 -14.35
N TYR A 44 -6.29 2.66 -15.33
CA TYR A 44 -5.14 3.55 -15.08
C TYR A 44 -5.56 4.83 -14.35
N ARG A 45 -6.68 5.44 -14.75
CA ARG A 45 -7.21 6.65 -14.11
C ARG A 45 -7.55 6.42 -12.65
N ILE A 46 -8.35 5.40 -12.35
CA ILE A 46 -8.77 5.12 -10.97
C ILE A 46 -7.59 4.64 -10.12
N HIS A 47 -6.69 3.83 -10.69
CA HIS A 47 -5.51 3.33 -10.00
C HIS A 47 -4.60 4.49 -9.60
N PHE A 48 -4.37 5.45 -10.51
CA PHE A 48 -3.59 6.64 -10.20
C PHE A 48 -4.18 7.45 -9.05
N VAL A 49 -5.48 7.78 -9.12
CA VAL A 49 -6.14 8.59 -8.08
C VAL A 49 -6.12 7.89 -6.73
N MET A 50 -6.39 6.59 -6.67
CA MET A 50 -6.29 5.80 -5.44
C MET A 50 -4.84 5.73 -4.94
N GLY A 51 -3.86 5.61 -5.83
CA GLY A 51 -2.44 5.54 -5.49
C GLY A 51 -1.93 6.83 -4.87
N VAL A 52 -2.30 7.98 -5.44
CA VAL A 52 -2.02 9.31 -4.87
C VAL A 52 -2.71 9.48 -3.52
N THR A 53 -3.96 9.02 -3.40
CA THR A 53 -4.69 9.07 -2.12
C THR A 53 -3.96 8.26 -1.04
N VAL A 54 -3.55 7.03 -1.34
CA VAL A 54 -2.76 6.19 -0.43
C VAL A 54 -1.40 6.83 -0.10
N PHE A 55 -0.77 7.52 -1.05
CA PHE A 55 0.48 8.22 -0.82
C PHE A 55 0.33 9.31 0.25
N VAL A 56 -0.67 10.19 0.09
CA VAL A 56 -0.99 11.25 1.04
C VAL A 56 -1.35 10.66 2.40
N LEU A 57 -2.22 9.65 2.42
CA LEU A 57 -2.60 8.96 3.67
C LEU A 57 -1.39 8.33 4.37
N THR A 58 -0.43 7.79 3.62
CA THR A 58 0.79 7.19 4.18
C THR A 58 1.69 8.26 4.80
N ILE A 59 1.86 9.41 4.14
CA ILE A 59 2.58 10.55 4.72
C ILE A 59 1.89 11.04 6.00
N MET A 60 0.57 11.24 5.95
CA MET A 60 -0.22 11.60 7.14
C MET A 60 -0.08 10.58 8.26
N ARG A 61 -0.02 9.29 7.92
CA ARG A 61 0.20 8.22 8.89
C ARG A 61 1.57 8.29 9.53
N ILE A 62 2.62 8.60 8.77
CA ILE A 62 3.99 8.79 9.30
C ILE A 62 4.04 10.03 10.22
N LEU A 63 3.36 11.12 9.86
CA LEU A 63 3.26 12.28 10.74
C LEU A 63 2.50 11.96 12.03
N ALA A 64 1.37 11.25 11.94
CA ALA A 64 0.62 10.77 13.10
C ALA A 64 1.45 9.80 13.96
N LEU A 65 2.31 8.98 13.35
CA LEU A 65 3.26 8.12 14.03
C LEU A 65 4.12 8.98 14.99
N MET A 66 4.65 10.11 14.52
CA MET A 66 5.54 10.98 15.30
C MET A 66 4.80 11.80 16.36
N GLN A 67 3.53 12.12 16.14
CA GLN A 67 2.75 13.04 16.98
C GLN A 67 1.87 12.34 18.03
N ASP A 68 1.30 11.19 17.68
CA ASP A 68 0.28 10.54 18.49
C ASP A 68 0.90 9.52 19.47
N PRO A 69 0.39 9.43 20.72
CA PRO A 69 0.82 8.38 21.63
C PRO A 69 0.38 7.01 21.10
N ARG A 70 1.22 5.98 21.33
CA ARG A 70 1.00 4.63 20.79
C ARG A 70 0.91 3.60 21.90
N PRO A 71 0.13 2.52 21.69
CA PRO A 71 0.11 1.40 22.61
C PRO A 71 1.49 0.79 22.82
N ALA A 72 1.71 0.25 24.02
CA ALA A 72 2.92 -0.49 24.34
C ALA A 72 3.14 -1.68 23.38
N PRO A 73 4.40 -2.03 23.07
CA PRO A 73 4.71 -3.20 22.24
C PRO A 73 4.07 -4.49 22.78
N LEU A 74 3.67 -5.39 21.87
CA LEU A 74 3.03 -6.66 22.21
C LEU A 74 3.98 -7.64 22.90
N GLN A 75 5.28 -7.50 22.64
CA GLN A 75 6.32 -8.40 23.10
C GLN A 75 7.51 -7.60 23.65
N PRO A 76 8.37 -8.20 24.50
CA PRO A 76 9.57 -7.53 24.98
C PRO A 76 10.40 -6.99 23.81
N LYS A 77 10.87 -5.74 23.90
CA LYS A 77 11.54 -5.03 22.78
C LYS A 77 12.70 -5.80 22.14
N LYS A 78 13.40 -6.63 22.91
CA LYS A 78 14.54 -7.42 22.44
C LYS A 78 14.16 -8.77 21.81
N SER A 79 12.89 -9.18 21.87
CA SER A 79 12.45 -10.46 21.32
C SER A 79 12.50 -10.47 19.79
N PHE A 80 12.84 -11.62 19.21
CA PHE A 80 12.82 -11.80 17.76
C PHE A 80 11.44 -11.52 17.17
N HIS A 81 10.38 -11.93 17.86
CA HIS A 81 9.00 -11.67 17.49
C HIS A 81 8.69 -10.17 17.39
N GLN A 82 9.13 -9.37 18.36
CA GLN A 82 8.93 -7.92 18.32
C GLN A 82 9.70 -7.25 17.18
N ARG A 83 10.92 -7.73 16.89
CA ARG A 83 11.71 -7.25 15.74
C ARG A 83 11.00 -7.54 14.42
N PHE A 84 10.41 -8.73 14.28
CA PHE A 84 9.66 -9.10 13.08
C PHE A 84 8.38 -8.27 12.90
N ILE A 85 7.62 -8.03 13.98
CA ILE A 85 6.48 -7.09 13.96
C ILE A 85 6.93 -5.73 13.44
N THR A 86 8.01 -5.17 14.02
CA THR A 86 8.56 -3.89 13.61
C THR A 86 8.97 -3.91 12.14
N PHE A 87 9.68 -4.95 11.69
CA PHE A 87 10.07 -5.12 10.29
C PHE A 87 8.88 -5.06 9.34
N VAL A 88 7.80 -5.79 9.61
CA VAL A 88 6.60 -5.78 8.75
C VAL A 88 5.98 -4.39 8.67
N HIS A 89 5.86 -3.69 9.81
CA HIS A 89 5.24 -2.36 9.85
C HIS A 89 6.09 -1.29 9.15
N TYR A 90 7.40 -1.26 9.42
CA TYR A 90 8.32 -0.33 8.76
C TYR A 90 8.52 -0.68 7.28
N GLY A 91 8.52 -1.97 6.94
CA GLY A 91 8.55 -2.48 5.58
C GLY A 91 7.38 -1.93 4.75
N PHE A 92 6.16 -1.92 5.31
CA PHE A 92 5.02 -1.33 4.60
C PHE A 92 5.19 0.16 4.31
N TYR A 93 5.70 0.96 5.25
CA TYR A 93 5.93 2.38 4.98
C TYR A 93 6.91 2.57 3.82
N ILE A 94 8.03 1.85 3.83
CA ILE A 94 9.05 1.94 2.77
C ILE A 94 8.50 1.47 1.43
N VAL A 95 7.86 0.29 1.40
CA VAL A 95 7.33 -0.32 0.18
C VAL A 95 6.21 0.54 -0.42
N ILE A 96 5.25 1.01 0.38
CA ILE A 96 4.15 1.84 -0.13
C ILE A 96 4.67 3.18 -0.65
N LEU A 97 5.59 3.85 0.06
CA LEU A 97 6.20 5.09 -0.43
C LEU A 97 6.90 4.86 -1.77
N TRP A 98 7.67 3.77 -1.91
CA TRP A 98 8.32 3.43 -3.18
C TRP A 98 7.30 3.11 -4.28
N MET A 99 6.22 2.37 -3.98
CA MET A 99 5.15 2.09 -4.94
C MET A 99 4.55 3.38 -5.50
N CYS A 100 4.27 4.36 -4.64
CA CYS A 100 3.73 5.65 -5.06
C CYS A 100 4.73 6.45 -5.91
N ILE A 101 6.00 6.54 -5.48
CA ILE A 101 7.05 7.27 -6.21
C ILE A 101 7.31 6.64 -7.58
N SER A 102 7.48 5.32 -7.62
CA SER A 102 7.69 4.57 -8.87
C SER A 102 6.49 4.67 -9.78
N GLY A 103 5.26 4.53 -9.27
CA GLY A 103 4.03 4.63 -10.07
C GLY A 103 3.84 6.01 -10.70
N ILE A 104 4.02 7.09 -9.92
CA ILE A 104 3.99 8.47 -10.45
C ILE A 104 5.09 8.65 -11.50
N SER A 105 6.30 8.17 -11.25
CA SER A 105 7.42 8.28 -12.20
C SER A 105 7.15 7.52 -13.51
N SER A 106 6.55 6.32 -13.43
CA SER A 106 6.13 5.54 -14.58
C SER A 106 5.14 6.30 -15.47
N LEU A 107 4.25 7.14 -14.90
CA LEU A 107 3.32 7.92 -15.73
C LEU A 107 4.04 8.80 -16.74
N PHE A 108 5.15 9.41 -16.32
CA PHE A 108 5.95 10.28 -17.18
C PHE A 108 6.88 9.49 -18.09
N LEU A 109 7.57 8.50 -17.53
CA LEU A 109 8.64 7.77 -18.22
C LEU A 109 8.11 6.74 -19.23
N GLU A 110 6.91 6.19 -18.99
CA GLU A 110 6.24 5.31 -19.94
C GLU A 110 5.35 6.08 -20.92
N GLY A 111 5.13 7.38 -20.73
CA GLY A 111 4.25 8.18 -21.60
C GLY A 111 2.74 8.04 -21.31
N ILE A 112 2.34 7.30 -20.27
CA ILE A 112 0.93 7.13 -19.85
C ILE A 112 0.26 8.48 -19.58
N ILE A 113 1.01 9.48 -19.10
CA ILE A 113 0.51 10.83 -18.86
C ILE A 113 0.00 11.55 -20.12
N LEU A 114 0.41 11.12 -21.31
CA LEU A 114 -0.11 11.67 -22.58
C LEU A 114 -1.54 11.18 -22.81
N ALA A 115 -1.79 9.88 -22.69
CA ALA A 115 -3.13 9.30 -22.76
C ALA A 115 -4.08 9.88 -21.71
N LEU A 116 -3.60 10.05 -20.47
CA LEU A 116 -4.41 10.65 -19.41
C LEU A 116 -4.79 12.11 -19.70
N ARG A 117 -3.96 12.84 -20.46
CA ARG A 117 -4.22 14.24 -20.85
C ARG A 117 -5.12 14.35 -22.07
N SER A 118 -4.96 13.49 -23.07
CA SER A 118 -5.84 13.47 -24.25
C SER A 118 -7.22 12.90 -23.91
N GLY A 119 -7.30 12.01 -22.92
CA GLY A 119 -8.54 11.31 -22.58
C GLY A 119 -8.85 10.15 -23.52
N ASP A 120 -7.95 9.83 -24.45
CA ASP A 120 -8.10 8.76 -25.42
C ASP A 120 -7.26 7.55 -25.03
N PHE A 121 -7.87 6.37 -25.07
CA PHE A 121 -7.15 5.12 -24.81
C PHE A 121 -6.20 4.75 -25.94
N ALA A 122 -6.41 5.27 -27.17
CA ALA A 122 -5.53 5.03 -28.30
C ALA A 122 -4.11 5.58 -28.09
N ASP A 123 -3.98 6.62 -27.26
CA ASP A 123 -2.68 7.20 -26.88
C ASP A 123 -1.99 6.43 -25.75
N LEU A 124 -2.64 5.39 -25.20
CA LEU A 124 -2.05 4.57 -24.16
C LEU A 124 -0.87 3.79 -24.77
N PRO A 125 0.35 3.91 -24.21
CA PRO A 125 1.50 3.18 -24.71
C PRO A 125 1.25 1.67 -24.68
N GLU A 126 1.47 0.99 -25.80
CA GLU A 126 1.64 -0.45 -25.78
C GLU A 126 2.95 -0.79 -25.05
N ILE A 127 2.98 -1.94 -24.38
CA ILE A 127 4.22 -2.44 -23.77
C ILE A 127 5.26 -2.52 -24.88
N SER A 128 6.35 -1.76 -24.75
CA SER A 128 7.36 -1.67 -25.79
C SER A 128 7.92 -3.06 -26.09
N LYS A 129 8.33 -3.31 -27.34
CA LYS A 129 9.01 -4.57 -27.72
C LYS A 129 10.28 -4.82 -26.89
N ASP A 130 10.83 -3.78 -26.29
CA ASP A 130 12.05 -3.81 -25.47
C ASP A 130 11.75 -3.96 -23.96
N GLY A 131 10.47 -4.07 -23.59
CA GLY A 131 10.00 -4.24 -22.21
C GLY A 131 9.62 -2.93 -21.50
N PHE A 132 9.47 -3.01 -20.17
CA PHE A 132 9.16 -1.85 -19.34
C PHE A 132 10.40 -0.99 -19.07
N HIS A 133 10.20 0.32 -18.90
CA HIS A 133 11.22 1.17 -18.32
C HIS A 133 11.60 0.62 -16.92
N PRO A 134 12.88 0.67 -16.51
CA PRO A 134 13.32 0.10 -15.22
C PRO A 134 12.50 0.53 -14.00
N ILE A 135 11.96 1.75 -14.02
CA ILE A 135 11.10 2.25 -12.94
C ILE A 135 9.77 1.50 -12.84
N MET A 136 9.15 1.18 -13.98
CA MET A 136 7.90 0.45 -14.02
C MET A 136 8.15 -1.02 -13.68
N MET A 137 9.23 -1.60 -14.18
CA MET A 137 9.69 -2.92 -13.72
C MET A 137 9.87 -2.95 -12.19
N SER A 138 10.48 -1.91 -11.61
CA SER A 138 10.62 -1.80 -10.16
C SER A 138 9.26 -1.73 -9.45
N HIS A 139 8.28 -1.05 -10.02
CA HIS A 139 6.91 -0.98 -9.50
C HIS A 139 6.26 -2.37 -9.45
N HIS A 140 6.35 -3.15 -10.54
CA HIS A 140 5.86 -4.53 -10.59
C HIS A 140 6.56 -5.45 -9.59
N ILE A 141 7.88 -5.33 -9.43
CA ILE A 141 8.65 -6.13 -8.47
C ILE A 141 8.24 -5.76 -7.04
N VAL A 142 8.17 -4.47 -6.73
CA VAL A 142 7.84 -3.97 -5.39
C VAL A 142 6.38 -4.27 -5.02
N ALA A 143 5.47 -4.35 -6.00
CA ALA A 143 4.10 -4.81 -5.78
C ALA A 143 4.07 -6.23 -5.16
N LYS A 144 4.97 -7.14 -5.56
CA LYS A 144 5.06 -8.49 -4.98
C LYS A 144 5.45 -8.45 -3.49
N PHE A 145 6.27 -7.49 -3.08
CA PHE A 145 6.60 -7.29 -1.67
C PHE A 145 5.41 -6.77 -0.85
N VAL A 146 4.48 -6.02 -1.45
CA VAL A 146 3.21 -5.65 -0.79
C VAL A 146 2.43 -6.91 -0.41
N PHE A 147 2.29 -7.88 -1.33
CA PHE A 147 1.63 -9.16 -1.04
C PHE A 147 2.34 -9.93 0.08
N LEU A 148 3.67 -10.03 0.00
CA LEU A 148 4.46 -10.73 1.02
C LEU A 148 4.25 -10.13 2.41
N LEU A 149 4.34 -8.80 2.52
CA LEU A 149 4.12 -8.08 3.78
C LEU A 149 2.67 -8.22 4.26
N LEU A 150 1.69 -8.22 3.35
CA LEU A 150 0.28 -8.42 3.68
C LEU A 150 0.03 -9.81 4.27
N ILE A 151 0.62 -10.85 3.68
CA ILE A 151 0.56 -12.21 4.22
C ILE A 151 1.14 -12.24 5.63
N PHE A 152 2.34 -11.69 5.85
CA PHE A 152 2.95 -11.65 7.18
C PHE A 152 2.12 -10.85 8.18
N HIS A 153 1.52 -9.75 7.76
CA HIS A 153 0.72 -8.89 8.62
C HIS A 153 -0.57 -9.58 9.08
N VAL A 154 -1.34 -10.12 8.13
CA VAL A 154 -2.60 -10.81 8.42
C VAL A 154 -2.35 -12.10 9.19
N THR A 155 -1.34 -12.88 8.80
CA THR A 155 -0.94 -14.08 9.55
C THR A 155 -0.47 -13.72 10.96
N GLY A 156 0.27 -12.64 11.12
CA GLY A 156 0.69 -12.13 12.43
C GLY A 156 -0.50 -11.83 13.34
N TYR A 157 -1.56 -11.21 12.81
CA TYR A 157 -2.81 -11.02 13.55
C TYR A 157 -3.39 -12.36 14.04
N PHE A 158 -3.55 -13.34 13.14
CA PHE A 158 -4.11 -14.64 13.50
C PHE A 158 -3.25 -15.41 14.51
N VAL A 159 -1.92 -15.32 14.41
CA VAL A 159 -1.00 -15.91 15.40
C VAL A 159 -1.24 -15.30 16.78
N HIS A 160 -1.34 -13.98 16.90
CA HIS A 160 -1.65 -13.33 18.17
C HIS A 160 -3.05 -13.70 18.69
N LEU A 161 -4.04 -13.75 17.81
CA LEU A 161 -5.41 -14.09 18.19
C LEU A 161 -5.53 -15.53 18.72
N ILE A 162 -4.90 -16.49 18.04
CA ILE A 162 -5.07 -17.93 18.34
C ILE A 162 -4.07 -18.37 19.42
N ARG A 163 -2.77 -18.08 19.24
CA ARG A 163 -1.71 -18.58 20.12
C ARG A 163 -1.57 -17.72 21.38
N ASN A 164 -1.57 -16.39 21.23
CA ASN A 164 -1.41 -15.47 22.36
C ASN A 164 -2.76 -15.14 23.03
N ARG A 165 -3.88 -15.61 22.47
CA ARG A 165 -5.25 -15.29 22.92
C ARG A 165 -5.48 -13.77 23.04
N GLU A 166 -4.78 -12.99 22.23
CA GLU A 166 -4.80 -11.53 22.27
C GLU A 166 -5.39 -10.98 20.98
N ASN A 167 -6.55 -10.32 21.08
CA ASN A 167 -7.17 -9.67 19.94
C ASN A 167 -6.55 -8.28 19.71
N THR A 168 -5.47 -8.25 18.92
CA THR A 168 -4.72 -7.02 18.61
C THR A 168 -5.49 -6.05 17.71
N LEU A 169 -6.51 -6.54 16.99
CA LEU A 169 -7.38 -5.71 16.13
C LEU A 169 -8.16 -4.67 16.95
N LYS A 170 -8.49 -4.98 18.22
CA LYS A 170 -9.10 -4.01 19.16
C LYS A 170 -8.28 -2.72 19.27
N ARG A 171 -6.94 -2.81 19.19
CA ARG A 171 -6.04 -1.65 19.30
C ARG A 171 -6.19 -0.69 18.13
N ILE A 172 -6.71 -1.14 17.00
CA ILE A 172 -6.84 -0.38 15.75
C ILE A 172 -8.28 -0.36 15.22
N TRP A 173 -9.27 -0.64 16.07
CA TRP A 173 -10.69 -0.59 15.69
C TRP A 173 -11.32 0.78 15.96
N PHE A 174 -12.41 1.09 15.26
CA PHE A 174 -13.21 2.28 15.51
C PHE A 174 -13.76 2.26 16.95
N LYS A 175 -13.70 3.42 17.61
CA LYS A 175 -14.34 3.61 18.92
C LYS A 175 -15.77 4.06 18.74
#